data_AF-A0A8J2PPA1-F1
#
_entry.id   AF-A0A8J2PPA1-F1
#
_cell.length_a   1.000
_cell.length_b   1.000
_cell.length_c   1.000
_cell.angle_alpha   90.00
_cell.angle_beta   90.00
_cell.angle_gamma   90.00
#
_symmetry.space_group_name_H-M   'P 1'
#
loop_
_entity.id
_entity.type
_entity.pdbx_description
1 polymer ?
#
loop_
_entity_poly.entity_id
_entity_poly.type
_entity_poly.pdbx_seq_one_letter_code
_entity_poly.pdbx_strand_id
1 'polypeptide(L)'
;MLQQELAWHDQLENSVGALCSRLSGDSASIRGATGGRLHIVVHTLATVASSAGISLYIMPRLGAVALAFVPLILLATYKSGKIIENRHVKEKSSSDEASRIAFQAVSNIRTVASLCSERTFVSKYCSALVQSH
;
A
#
# COMPACT_ATOMS: atom_id res chain seq x y z
N MET A 1 -23.82 -15.50 -9.98
CA MET A 1 -23.53 -16.60 -9.02
C MET A 1 -24.69 -17.57 -8.87
N LEU A 2 -25.95 -17.13 -8.66
CA LEU A 2 -27.12 -18.03 -8.60
C LEU A 2 -27.58 -18.62 -9.95
N GLN A 3 -27.14 -18.06 -11.08
CA GLN A 3 -27.52 -18.52 -12.43
C GLN A 3 -26.46 -19.42 -13.09
N GLN A 4 -25.48 -19.91 -12.33
CA GLN A 4 -24.35 -20.66 -12.88
C GLN A 4 -24.55 -22.16 -12.67
N GLU A 5 -24.14 -22.97 -13.65
CA GLU A 5 -24.42 -24.40 -13.66
C GLU A 5 -23.75 -25.16 -12.50
N LEU A 6 -24.36 -26.27 -12.10
CA LEU A 6 -23.91 -27.04 -10.93
C LEU A 6 -22.48 -27.58 -11.10
N ALA A 7 -22.10 -27.96 -12.31
CA ALA A 7 -20.73 -28.41 -12.65
C ALA A 7 -19.66 -27.31 -12.48
N TRP A 8 -20.05 -26.03 -12.55
CA TRP A 8 -19.16 -24.91 -12.30
C TRP A 8 -18.90 -24.71 -10.80
N HIS A 9 -19.83 -25.09 -9.91
CA HIS A 9 -19.65 -25.03 -8.44
C HIS A 9 -18.90 -26.24 -7.87
N ASP A 10 -18.72 -27.30 -8.65
CA ASP A 10 -17.99 -28.52 -8.26
C ASP A 10 -16.47 -28.41 -8.47
N GLN A 11 -16.02 -27.35 -9.16
CA GLN A 11 -14.60 -27.01 -9.27
C GLN A 11 -14.09 -26.44 -7.94
N LEU A 12 -12.96 -26.96 -7.45
CA LEU A 12 -12.37 -26.59 -6.15
C LEU A 12 -12.10 -25.08 -6.01
N GLU A 13 -11.73 -24.42 -7.13
CA GLU A 13 -11.50 -22.98 -7.22
C GLU A 13 -12.77 -22.15 -7.07
N ASN A 14 -13.92 -22.80 -7.26
CA ASN A 14 -15.23 -22.21 -7.37
C ASN A 14 -16.21 -22.75 -6.33
N SER A 15 -15.66 -23.26 -5.22
CA SER A 15 -16.45 -23.64 -4.05
C SER A 15 -17.17 -22.42 -3.47
N VAL A 16 -18.44 -22.57 -3.11
CA VAL A 16 -19.31 -21.53 -2.56
C VAL A 16 -18.64 -20.74 -1.42
N GLY A 17 -17.84 -21.40 -0.57
CA GLY A 17 -17.09 -20.74 0.51
C GLY A 17 -15.94 -19.86 0.02
N ALA A 18 -15.22 -20.29 -1.02
CA ALA A 18 -14.14 -19.50 -1.64
C ALA A 18 -14.70 -18.28 -2.38
N LEU A 19 -15.81 -18.41 -3.10
CA LEU A 19 -16.47 -17.25 -3.73
C LEU A 19 -17.10 -16.32 -2.72
N CYS A 20 -17.74 -16.83 -1.66
CA CYS A 20 -18.32 -15.98 -0.63
C CYS A 20 -17.23 -15.18 0.11
N SER A 21 -16.08 -15.80 0.37
CA SER A 21 -14.90 -15.13 0.93
C SER A 21 -14.33 -14.07 -0.02
N ARG A 22 -14.15 -14.41 -1.31
CA ARG A 22 -13.70 -13.45 -2.33
C ARG A 22 -14.69 -12.30 -2.52
N LEU A 23 -15.98 -12.59 -2.62
CA LEU A 23 -17.02 -11.59 -2.80
C LEU A 23 -17.16 -10.69 -1.56
N SER A 24 -17.01 -11.24 -0.35
CA SER A 24 -17.02 -10.46 0.88
C SER A 24 -15.77 -9.58 1.00
N GLY A 25 -14.60 -10.11 0.61
CA GLY A 25 -13.35 -9.35 0.56
C GLY A 25 -13.35 -8.25 -0.50
N ASP A 26 -13.86 -8.55 -1.68
CA ASP A 26 -14.03 -7.58 -2.77
C ASP A 26 -15.08 -6.54 -2.37
N SER A 27 -16.25 -6.94 -1.87
CA SER A 27 -17.27 -5.99 -1.39
C SER A 27 -16.76 -5.08 -0.26
N ALA A 28 -16.00 -5.62 0.70
CA ALA A 28 -15.39 -4.84 1.76
C ALA A 28 -14.32 -3.87 1.23
N SER A 29 -13.50 -4.29 0.28
CA SER A 29 -12.46 -3.44 -0.32
C SER A 29 -13.05 -2.37 -1.24
N ILE A 30 -14.09 -2.69 -2.01
CA ILE A 30 -14.85 -1.72 -2.81
C ILE A 30 -15.57 -0.72 -1.91
N ARG A 31 -16.19 -1.17 -0.80
CA ARG A 31 -16.87 -0.28 0.17
C ARG A 31 -15.89 0.60 0.93
N GLY A 32 -14.71 0.09 1.30
CA GLY A 32 -13.63 0.87 1.90
C GLY A 32 -13.02 1.89 0.94
N ALA A 33 -12.91 1.57 -0.34
CA ALA A 33 -12.46 2.49 -1.38
C ALA A 33 -13.53 3.54 -1.73
N THR A 34 -14.80 3.12 -1.83
CA THR A 34 -15.91 3.94 -2.34
C THR A 34 -16.53 4.84 -1.27
N GLY A 35 -16.68 4.37 -0.03
CA GLY A 35 -17.46 5.08 0.98
C GLY A 35 -16.82 6.36 1.54
N GLY A 36 -15.50 6.36 1.74
CA GLY A 36 -14.79 7.52 2.32
C GLY A 36 -13.85 8.23 1.35
N ARG A 37 -13.09 7.46 0.55
CA ARG A 37 -12.02 8.01 -0.28
C ARG A 37 -12.57 8.65 -1.55
N LEU A 38 -13.56 8.04 -2.21
CA LEU A 38 -14.17 8.63 -3.41
C LEU A 38 -14.88 9.95 -3.11
N HIS A 39 -15.61 10.05 -1.98
CA HIS A 39 -16.22 11.31 -1.57
C HIS A 39 -15.16 12.42 -1.40
N ILE A 40 -14.07 12.13 -0.70
CA ILE A 40 -12.96 13.08 -0.51
C ILE A 40 -12.39 13.52 -1.86
N VAL A 41 -12.19 12.59 -2.80
CA VAL A 41 -11.58 12.89 -4.11
C VAL A 41 -12.52 13.79 -4.92
N VAL A 42 -13.79 13.43 -5.02
CA VAL A 42 -14.78 14.21 -5.77
C VAL A 42 -14.97 15.60 -5.16
N HIS A 43 -15.09 15.68 -3.83
CA HIS A 43 -15.21 16.94 -3.11
C HIS A 43 -13.99 17.85 -3.32
N THR A 44 -12.78 17.28 -3.23
CA THR A 44 -11.54 18.04 -3.42
C THR A 44 -11.43 18.56 -4.84
N LEU A 45 -11.75 17.75 -5.85
CA LEU A 45 -11.75 18.18 -7.25
C LEU A 45 -12.75 19.32 -7.50
N ALA A 46 -13.98 19.20 -6.98
CA ALA A 46 -15.00 20.24 -7.11
C ALA A 46 -14.58 21.55 -6.42
N THR A 47 -13.97 21.46 -5.25
CA THR A 47 -13.49 22.62 -4.48
C THR A 47 -12.32 23.31 -5.21
N VAL A 48 -11.36 22.54 -5.71
CA VAL A 48 -10.22 23.05 -6.50
C VAL A 48 -10.71 23.74 -7.78
N ALA A 49 -11.65 23.13 -8.51
CA ALA A 49 -12.22 23.73 -9.72
C ALA A 49 -12.95 25.05 -9.41
N SER A 50 -13.78 25.06 -8.36
CA SER A 50 -14.55 26.24 -7.96
C SER A 50 -13.65 27.39 -7.51
N SER A 51 -12.66 27.10 -6.65
CA SER A 51 -11.69 28.09 -6.16
C SER A 51 -10.80 28.64 -7.27
N ALA A 52 -10.32 27.81 -8.19
CA ALA A 52 -9.55 28.25 -9.34
C ALA A 52 -10.38 29.19 -10.25
N GLY A 53 -11.64 28.84 -10.51
CA GLY A 53 -12.56 29.66 -11.31
C GLY A 53 -12.82 31.03 -10.69
N ILE A 54 -13.11 31.07 -9.40
CA ILE A 54 -13.35 32.33 -8.66
C ILE A 54 -12.08 33.19 -8.61
N SER A 55 -10.91 32.58 -8.38
CA SER A 55 -9.63 33.29 -8.29
C SER A 55 -9.24 33.95 -9.61
N LEU A 56 -9.45 33.27 -10.74
CA LEU A 56 -9.18 33.81 -12.09
C LEU A 56 -10.14 34.93 -12.49
N TYR A 57 -11.39 34.88 -12.02
CA TYR A 57 -12.40 35.89 -12.34
C TYR A 57 -12.16 37.21 -11.58
N ILE A 58 -11.82 37.14 -10.28
CA ILE A 58 -11.68 38.36 -9.46
C ILE A 58 -10.34 39.06 -9.70
N MET A 59 -9.22 38.33 -9.78
CA MET A 59 -7.88 38.92 -9.90
C MET A 59 -6.96 38.08 -10.81
N PRO A 60 -7.02 38.27 -12.13
CA PRO A 60 -6.26 37.45 -13.08
C PRO A 60 -4.73 37.55 -12.90
N ARG A 61 -4.21 38.67 -12.39
CA ARG A 61 -2.77 38.84 -12.13
C ARG A 61 -2.25 37.97 -10.98
N LEU A 62 -3.01 37.88 -9.89
CA LEU A 62 -2.66 37.04 -8.73
C LEU A 62 -2.90 35.56 -9.05
N GLY A 63 -3.98 35.26 -9.78
CA GLY A 63 -4.29 33.91 -10.24
C GLY A 63 -3.22 33.33 -11.17
N ALA A 64 -2.68 34.12 -12.11
CA ALA A 64 -1.62 33.67 -13.03
C ALA A 64 -0.32 33.30 -12.29
N VAL A 65 0.07 34.08 -11.27
CA VAL A 65 1.24 33.77 -10.44
C VAL A 65 1.01 32.48 -9.65
N ALA A 66 -0.16 32.34 -9.01
CA ALA A 66 -0.51 31.12 -8.29
C ALA A 66 -0.50 29.89 -9.21
N LEU A 67 -1.03 30.01 -10.43
CA LEU A 67 -1.05 28.95 -11.43
C LEU A 67 0.37 28.50 -11.85
N ALA A 68 1.35 29.41 -11.83
CA ALA A 68 2.75 29.08 -12.10
C ALA A 68 3.41 28.29 -10.95
N PHE A 69 2.98 28.46 -9.71
CA PHE A 69 3.47 27.67 -8.57
C PHE A 69 2.86 26.26 -8.51
N VAL A 70 1.64 26.06 -9.01
CA VAL A 70 0.97 24.75 -9.05
C VAL A 70 1.83 23.64 -9.67
N PRO A 71 2.42 23.77 -10.89
CA PRO A 71 3.25 22.71 -11.47
C PRO A 71 4.53 22.46 -10.67
N LEU A 72 5.10 23.49 -10.03
CA LEU A 72 6.29 23.34 -9.19
C LEU A 72 5.99 22.53 -7.93
N ILE A 73 4.85 22.80 -7.28
CA ILE A 73 4.38 22.03 -6.12
C ILE A 73 4.06 20.59 -6.53
N LEU A 74 3.37 20.39 -7.65
CA LEU A 74 3.06 19.05 -8.17
C LEU A 74 4.32 18.21 -8.46
N LEU A 75 5.36 18.83 -9.03
CA LEU A 75 6.63 18.15 -9.26
C LEU A 75 7.34 17.78 -7.95
N ALA A 76 7.32 18.68 -6.95
CA ALA A 76 7.92 18.43 -5.65
C ALA A 76 7.19 17.31 -4.90
N THR A 77 5.86 17.31 -4.91
CA THR A 77 5.05 16.25 -4.27
C THR A 77 5.19 14.92 -4.99
N TYR A 78 5.24 14.91 -6.33
CA TYR A 78 5.49 13.70 -7.11
C TYR A 78 6.85 13.08 -6.79
N LYS A 79 7.92 13.89 -6.78
CA LYS A 79 9.27 13.41 -6.43
C LYS A 79 9.31 12.89 -4.99
N SER A 80 8.70 13.61 -4.05
CA SER A 80 8.64 13.20 -2.65
C SER A 80 7.88 11.88 -2.49
N GLY A 81 6.74 11.73 -3.17
CA GLY A 81 5.95 10.50 -3.19
C GLY A 81 6.75 9.32 -3.72
N LYS A 82 7.49 9.49 -4.82
CA LYS A 82 8.34 8.44 -5.39
C LYS A 82 9.48 8.03 -4.44
N ILE A 83 10.05 8.99 -3.71
CA ILE A 83 11.08 8.70 -2.70
C ILE A 83 10.48 7.90 -1.54
N ILE A 84 9.30 8.28 -1.07
CA ILE A 84 8.59 7.60 0.02
C ILE A 84 8.22 6.17 -0.41
N GLU A 85 7.69 5.98 -1.62
CA GLU A 85 7.37 4.66 -2.15
C GLU A 85 8.62 3.76 -2.24
N ASN A 86 9.72 4.26 -2.80
CA ASN A 86 10.97 3.52 -2.86
C ASN A 86 11.50 3.16 -1.46
N ARG A 87 11.34 4.06 -0.48
CA ARG A 87 11.70 3.78 0.93
C ARG A 87 10.81 2.69 1.50
N HIS A 88 9.50 2.73 1.28
CA HIS A 88 8.58 1.68 1.72
C HIS A 88 8.91 0.32 1.12
N VAL A 89 9.23 0.26 -0.18
CA VAL A 89 9.63 -1.01 -0.82
C VAL A 89 10.90 -1.56 -0.18
N LYS A 90 11.89 -0.69 0.09
CA LYS A 90 13.14 -1.10 0.70
C LYS A 90 12.97 -1.54 2.16
N GLU A 91 12.24 -0.78 2.95
CA GLU A 91 11.90 -1.12 4.34
C GLU A 91 11.17 -2.46 4.41
N LYS A 92 10.18 -2.67 3.53
CA LYS A 92 9.45 -3.94 3.43
C LYS A 92 10.38 -5.10 3.10
N SER A 93 11.25 -4.95 2.11
CA SER A 93 12.21 -6.00 1.75
C SER A 93 13.18 -6.36 2.88
N SER A 94 13.62 -5.37 3.67
CA SER A 94 14.50 -5.58 4.82
C SER A 94 13.78 -6.30 5.96
N SER A 95 12.52 -5.94 6.19
CA SER A 95 11.66 -6.58 7.20
C SER A 95 11.31 -8.02 6.83
N ASP A 96 11.08 -8.29 5.54
CA ASP A 96 10.86 -9.64 5.02
C ASP A 96 12.10 -10.52 5.22
N GLU A 97 13.31 -9.99 4.97
CA GLU A 97 14.56 -10.73 5.17
C GLU A 97 14.82 -11.03 6.66
N ALA A 98 14.59 -10.05 7.54
CA ALA A 98 14.71 -10.26 8.98
C ALA A 98 13.72 -11.33 9.48
N SER A 99 12.48 -11.30 8.99
CA SER A 99 11.45 -12.30 9.29
C SER A 99 11.86 -13.68 8.79
N ARG A 100 12.47 -13.78 7.60
CA ARG A 100 12.99 -15.04 7.04
C ARG A 100 14.10 -15.65 7.89
N ILE A 101 15.05 -14.84 8.35
CA ILE A 101 16.14 -15.27 9.24
C ILE A 101 15.58 -15.77 10.58
N ALA A 102 14.62 -15.06 11.17
CA ALA A 102 13.95 -15.50 12.39
C ALA A 102 13.22 -16.84 12.19
N PHE A 103 12.52 -17.00 11.07
CA PHE A 103 11.81 -18.24 10.76
C PHE A 103 12.76 -19.44 10.61
N GLN A 104 13.91 -19.24 9.96
CA GLN A 104 14.95 -20.27 9.83
C GLN A 104 15.54 -20.67 11.19
N ALA A 105 15.77 -19.71 12.10
CA ALA A 105 16.27 -19.99 13.44
C ALA A 105 15.26 -20.81 14.26
N VAL A 106 13.98 -20.43 14.22
CA VAL A 106 12.91 -21.10 14.98
C VAL A 106 12.61 -22.49 14.42
N SER A 107 12.53 -22.63 13.09
CA SER A 107 12.27 -23.92 12.44
C SER A 107 13.38 -24.95 12.72
N ASN A 108 14.63 -24.50 12.85
CA ASN A 108 15.80 -25.36 13.10
C ASN A 108 16.41 -25.14 14.50
N ILE A 109 15.57 -24.83 15.49
CA ILE A 109 16.03 -24.47 16.84
C ILE A 109 16.92 -25.54 17.49
N ARG A 110 16.64 -26.83 17.23
CA ARG A 110 17.48 -27.95 17.72
C ARG A 110 18.89 -27.91 17.13
N THR A 111 19.02 -27.57 15.85
CA THR A 111 20.32 -27.47 15.16
C THR A 111 21.10 -26.22 15.59
N VAL A 112 20.38 -25.11 15.80
CA VAL A 112 20.99 -23.86 16.28
C VAL A 112 21.52 -24.02 17.71
N ALA A 113 20.74 -24.67 18.58
CA ALA A 113 21.13 -24.99 19.95
C ALA A 113 22.28 -26.01 20.00
N SER A 114 22.27 -27.05 19.16
CA SER A 114 23.35 -28.04 19.11
C SER A 114 24.68 -27.46 18.62
N LEU A 115 24.65 -26.42 17.79
CA LEU A 115 25.82 -25.70 17.29
C LEU A 115 26.17 -24.46 18.11
N CYS A 116 25.45 -24.20 19.22
CA CYS A 116 25.59 -23.02 20.09
C CYS A 116 25.70 -21.70 19.29
N SER A 117 25.00 -21.61 18.15
CA SER A 117 25.15 -20.54 17.15
C SER A 117 24.05 -19.47 17.22
N GLU A 118 23.38 -19.36 18.37
CA GLU A 118 22.30 -18.41 18.62
C GLU A 118 22.76 -16.96 18.42
N ARG A 119 23.95 -16.60 18.93
CA ARG A 119 24.53 -15.24 18.75
C ARG A 119 24.72 -14.88 17.28
N THR A 120 25.08 -15.84 16.43
CA THR A 120 25.28 -15.62 15.00
C THR A 120 23.96 -15.30 14.30
N PHE A 121 22.88 -16.00 14.66
CA PHE A 121 21.55 -15.72 14.12
C PHE A 121 20.98 -14.38 14.62
N VAL A 122 21.19 -14.06 15.90
CA VAL A 122 20.81 -12.75 16.47
C VAL A 122 21.58 -11.61 15.79
N SER A 123 22.88 -11.78 15.56
CA SER A 123 23.69 -10.78 14.85
C SER A 123 23.20 -10.56 13.40
N LYS A 124 22.87 -11.65 12.68
CA LYS A 124 22.29 -11.57 11.33
C LYS A 124 20.93 -10.88 11.31
N TYR A 125 20.07 -11.18 12.28
CA TYR A 125 18.76 -10.53 12.44
C TYR A 125 18.91 -9.03 12.72
N CYS A 126 19.78 -8.64 13.67
CA CYS A 126 20.07 -7.23 13.95
C CYS A 126 20.65 -6.52 12.73
N SER A 127 21.52 -7.17 11.96
CA SER A 127 22.10 -6.60 10.73
C SER A 127 21.03 -6.37 9.66
N ALA A 128 20.10 -7.32 9.48
CA ALA A 128 18.97 -7.19 8.56
C ALA A 128 17.96 -6.11 8.97
N LEU A 129 17.83 -5.83 10.27
CA LEU A 129 17.01 -4.72 10.78
C LEU A 129 17.72 -3.37 10.68
N VAL A 130 19.03 -3.29 10.91
CA VAL A 130 19.77 -2.01 10.78
C VAL A 130 19.78 -1.53 9.33
N GLN A 131 19.70 -2.43 8.36
CA GLN A 131 19.59 -2.08 6.94
C GLN A 131 18.22 -1.50 6.53
N SER A 132 17.24 -1.50 7.45
CA SER A 132 15.93 -0.86 7.26
C SER A 132 15.90 0.64 7.56
N HIS A 133 16.99 1.20 8.10
CA HIS A 133 17.14 2.62 8.44
C HIS A 133 18.13 3.33 7.49
#